data_AF-A0A4V0I8X2-F1
#
_entry.id   AF-A0A4V0I8X2-F1
#
_cell.length_a   1.000
_cell.length_b   1.000
_cell.length_c   1.000
_cell.angle_alpha   90.00
_cell.angle_beta   90.00
_cell.angle_gamma   90.00
#
_symmetry.space_group_name_H-M   'P 1'
#
loop_
_entity.id
_entity.type
_entity.pdbx_description
1 polymer ?
#
loop_
_entity_poly.entity_id
_entity_poly.type
_entity_poly.pdbx_seq_one_letter_code
_entity_poly.pdbx_strand_id
1 'polypeptide(L)'
;MPDYKKLVKLIAAQTGTTFRAASPSDLTELRALGLPGPVVDFYARHEPSQCAEGQVRLWPIADMVRENRDLIPGAYVAPLGYVVFATTFCGDAYCFDVNVVSPKGEPRIVLISHEVVRKDITAERAEGLAKPVAKDLYQFLEVFERVELDEECHYRPLSDAEPLS
;
A
#
# COMPACT_ATOMS: atom_id res chain seq x y z
N MET A 1 3.52 -19.20 -3.12
CA MET A 1 3.41 -17.77 -3.47
C MET A 1 2.75 -17.66 -4.84
N PRO A 2 1.94 -16.61 -5.09
CA PRO A 2 1.40 -16.31 -6.41
C PRO A 2 2.50 -16.11 -7.46
N ASP A 3 2.20 -16.40 -8.73
CA ASP A 3 3.13 -16.11 -9.83
C ASP A 3 2.95 -14.65 -10.31
N TYR A 4 3.79 -13.76 -9.79
CA TYR A 4 3.77 -12.34 -10.16
C TYR A 4 4.34 -12.06 -11.55
N LYS A 5 5.06 -12.99 -12.20
CA LYS A 5 5.83 -12.69 -13.42
C LYS A 5 4.95 -12.20 -14.57
N LYS A 6 3.82 -12.87 -14.80
CA LYS A 6 2.89 -12.49 -15.86
C LYS A 6 2.27 -11.13 -15.57
N LEU A 7 1.80 -10.93 -14.35
CA LEU A 7 1.11 -9.71 -13.92
C LEU A 7 2.04 -8.49 -13.98
N VAL A 8 3.26 -8.62 -13.46
CA VAL A 8 4.29 -7.57 -13.51
C VAL A 8 4.63 -7.20 -14.96
N LYS A 9 4.66 -8.16 -15.89
CA LYS A 9 4.89 -7.87 -17.31
C LYS A 9 3.75 -7.06 -17.93
N LEU A 10 2.50 -7.33 -17.56
CA LEU A 10 1.35 -6.54 -18.02
C LEU A 10 1.40 -5.12 -17.46
N ILE A 11 1.64 -4.98 -16.15
CA ILE A 11 1.79 -3.69 -15.48
C ILE A 11 2.94 -2.87 -16.09
N ALA A 12 4.07 -3.50 -16.38
CA ALA A 12 5.20 -2.84 -17.04
C ALA A 12 4.83 -2.30 -18.43
N ALA A 13 4.10 -3.10 -19.22
CA ALA A 13 3.64 -2.67 -20.55
C ALA A 13 2.62 -1.52 -20.48
N GLN A 14 1.75 -1.54 -19.47
CA GLN A 14 0.72 -0.52 -19.23
C GLN A 14 1.31 0.81 -18.77
N THR A 15 2.22 0.78 -17.80
CA THR A 15 2.76 2.00 -17.15
C THR A 15 4.04 2.51 -17.79
N GLY A 16 4.66 1.71 -18.67
CA GLY A 16 5.97 2.01 -19.26
C GLY A 16 7.13 1.90 -18.27
N THR A 17 6.90 1.47 -17.02
CA THR A 17 7.97 1.21 -16.05
C THR A 17 8.66 -0.13 -16.33
N THR A 18 9.83 -0.33 -15.73
CA THR A 18 10.50 -1.63 -15.70
C THR A 18 10.59 -2.14 -14.28
N PHE A 19 10.58 -3.46 -14.13
CA PHE A 19 10.69 -4.11 -12.83
C PHE A 19 12.04 -4.83 -12.72
N ARG A 20 12.66 -4.72 -11.55
CA ARG A 20 13.99 -5.25 -11.24
C ARG A 20 14.02 -5.90 -9.85
N ALA A 21 15.10 -6.60 -9.56
CA ALA A 21 15.38 -7.02 -8.19
C ALA A 21 15.84 -5.82 -7.35
N ALA A 22 15.26 -5.65 -6.17
CA ALA A 22 15.71 -4.66 -5.19
C ALA A 22 17.11 -4.98 -4.65
N SER A 23 17.82 -3.94 -4.19
CA SER A 23 19.12 -4.14 -3.54
C SER A 23 18.96 -4.73 -2.12
N PRO A 24 20.00 -5.39 -1.58
CA PRO A 24 19.98 -5.87 -0.19
C PRO A 24 19.73 -4.76 0.85
N SER A 25 20.18 -3.53 0.57
CA SER A 25 19.95 -2.36 1.43
C SER A 25 18.47 -2.00 1.44
N ASP A 26 17.84 -1.91 0.26
CA ASP A 26 16.41 -1.59 0.15
C ASP A 26 15.54 -2.66 0.83
N LEU A 27 15.91 -3.93 0.69
CA LEU A 27 15.22 -5.02 1.39
C LEU A 27 15.40 -4.96 2.91
N THR A 28 16.50 -4.38 3.40
CA THR A 28 16.68 -4.13 4.84
C THR A 28 15.76 -3.02 5.32
N GLU A 29 15.60 -1.96 4.52
CA GLU A 29 14.67 -0.87 4.80
C GLU A 29 13.22 -1.34 4.83
N LEU A 30 12.79 -2.18 3.88
CA LEU A 30 11.43 -2.76 3.90
C LEU A 30 11.16 -3.58 5.17
N ARG A 31 12.16 -4.36 5.63
CA ARG A 31 12.05 -5.11 6.89
C ARG A 31 11.99 -4.17 8.10
N ALA A 32 12.72 -3.07 8.08
CA ALA A 32 12.69 -2.06 9.14
C ALA A 32 11.34 -1.32 9.22
N LEU A 33 10.60 -1.24 8.11
CA LEU A 33 9.20 -0.77 8.08
C LEU A 33 8.20 -1.82 8.63
N GLY A 34 8.66 -3.01 9.03
CA GLY A 34 7.80 -4.07 9.56
C GLY A 34 7.07 -4.89 8.51
N LEU A 35 7.45 -4.79 7.23
CA LEU A 35 6.77 -5.54 6.17
C LEU A 35 7.05 -7.06 6.26
N PRO A 36 6.03 -7.90 6.09
CA PRO A 36 6.17 -9.34 6.21
C PRO A 36 6.89 -9.96 5.01
N GLY A 37 7.41 -11.17 5.22
CA GLY A 37 8.22 -11.93 4.25
C GLY A 37 7.64 -11.96 2.82
N PRO A 38 6.35 -12.29 2.62
CA PRO A 38 5.75 -12.32 1.27
C PRO A 38 5.84 -11.00 0.50
N VAL A 39 5.75 -9.86 1.19
CA VAL A 39 5.87 -8.52 0.57
C VAL A 39 7.33 -8.24 0.23
N VAL A 40 8.25 -8.51 1.17
CA VAL A 40 9.70 -8.36 0.93
C VAL A 40 10.15 -9.24 -0.23
N ASP A 41 9.61 -10.46 -0.34
CA ASP A 41 9.90 -11.40 -1.42
C ASP A 41 9.40 -10.92 -2.78
N PHE A 42 8.27 -10.20 -2.83
CA PHE A 42 7.81 -9.56 -4.06
C PHE A 42 8.84 -8.52 -4.53
N TYR A 43 9.19 -7.56 -3.66
CA TYR A 43 10.13 -6.49 -3.98
C TYR A 43 11.55 -6.99 -4.26
N ALA A 44 11.98 -8.11 -3.65
CA ALA A 44 13.25 -8.75 -3.95
C ALA A 44 13.39 -9.19 -5.43
N ARG A 45 12.28 -9.29 -6.16
CA ARG A 45 12.26 -9.74 -7.57
C ARG A 45 11.60 -8.74 -8.51
N HIS A 46 10.70 -7.92 -7.99
CA HIS A 46 9.74 -7.12 -8.76
C HIS A 46 9.58 -5.72 -8.15
N GLU A 47 10.68 -5.06 -7.83
CA GLU A 47 10.67 -3.63 -7.54
C GLU A 47 10.48 -2.83 -8.84
N PRO A 48 9.52 -1.88 -8.91
CA PRO A 48 9.50 -0.87 -9.97
C PRO A 48 10.81 -0.06 -9.97
N SER A 49 11.45 0.16 -11.13
CA SER A 49 12.67 0.97 -11.21
C SER A 49 12.43 2.47 -10.99
N GLN A 50 11.18 2.88 -11.21
CA GLN A 50 10.58 4.19 -10.96
C GLN A 50 9.08 3.95 -10.68
N CYS A 51 8.36 4.99 -10.22
CA CYS A 51 6.92 4.92 -10.06
C CYS A 51 6.23 4.30 -11.28
N ALA A 52 5.47 3.23 -11.06
CA ALA A 52 4.59 2.69 -12.07
C ALA A 52 3.31 3.51 -12.05
N GLU A 53 3.22 4.50 -12.95
CA GLU A 53 2.05 5.38 -13.05
C GLU A 53 1.00 4.73 -13.96
N GLY A 54 -0.13 4.31 -13.37
CA GLY A 54 -1.31 3.79 -14.06
C GLY A 54 -2.54 4.59 -13.65
N GLN A 55 -3.57 3.92 -13.13
CA GLN A 55 -4.67 4.60 -12.43
C GLN A 55 -4.17 5.34 -11.19
N VAL A 56 -3.20 4.74 -10.50
CA VAL A 56 -2.58 5.25 -9.28
C VAL A 56 -1.05 5.09 -9.42
N ARG A 57 -0.27 5.58 -8.46
CA ARG A 57 1.18 5.43 -8.44
C ARG A 57 1.58 4.25 -7.56
N LEU A 58 2.11 3.19 -8.16
CA LEU A 58 2.80 2.11 -7.43
C LEU A 58 4.28 2.46 -7.26
N TRP A 59 4.79 2.39 -6.03
CA TRP A 59 6.09 2.98 -5.72
C TRP A 59 7.29 2.03 -5.78
N PRO A 60 8.47 2.55 -6.16
CA PRO A 60 9.75 1.92 -5.83
C PRO A 60 10.02 2.00 -4.32
N ILE A 61 10.94 1.18 -3.80
CA ILE A 61 11.18 1.10 -2.35
C ILE A 61 11.66 2.45 -1.79
N ALA A 62 12.49 3.18 -2.54
CA ALA A 62 12.98 4.48 -2.10
C ALA A 62 11.84 5.46 -1.77
N ASP A 63 10.78 5.48 -2.59
CA ASP A 63 9.62 6.34 -2.36
C ASP A 63 8.75 5.82 -1.22
N MET A 64 8.60 4.49 -1.09
CA MET A 64 7.95 3.90 0.10
C MET A 64 8.64 4.31 1.40
N VAL A 65 9.97 4.23 1.44
CA VAL A 65 10.75 4.58 2.64
C VAL A 65 10.58 6.06 2.97
N ARG A 66 10.68 6.94 1.96
CA ARG A 66 10.48 8.38 2.14
C ARG A 66 9.06 8.69 2.63
N GLU A 67 8.04 8.11 2.03
CA GLU A 67 6.66 8.36 2.45
C GLU A 67 6.43 7.98 3.90
N ASN A 68 6.79 6.76 4.27
CA ASN A 68 6.50 6.21 5.60
C ASN A 68 7.37 6.83 6.71
N ARG A 69 8.37 7.65 6.37
CA ARG A 69 9.23 8.37 7.32
C ARG A 69 8.92 9.85 7.41
N ASP A 70 8.71 10.49 6.25
CA ASP A 70 8.83 11.95 6.14
C ASP A 70 7.55 12.61 5.62
N LEU A 71 6.62 11.88 5.01
CA LEU A 71 5.46 12.44 4.31
C LEU A 71 4.14 11.97 4.90
N ILE A 72 3.06 12.67 4.57
CA ILE A 72 1.71 12.33 5.01
C ILE A 72 0.93 11.67 3.86
N PRO A 73 0.14 10.63 4.14
CA PRO A 73 -0.21 10.14 5.48
C PRO A 73 0.82 9.20 6.12
N GLY A 74 1.80 8.67 5.36
CA GLY A 74 2.61 7.53 5.76
C GLY A 74 3.34 7.66 7.10
N ALA A 75 4.01 8.78 7.35
CA ALA A 75 4.75 9.04 8.58
C ALA A 75 3.88 8.95 9.86
N TYR A 76 2.56 9.13 9.74
CA TYR A 76 1.63 9.07 10.87
C TYR A 76 0.96 7.71 11.02
N VAL A 77 0.71 6.99 9.92
CA VAL A 77 -0.01 5.71 9.95
C VAL A 77 0.91 4.49 9.96
N ALA A 78 2.16 4.61 9.48
CA ALA A 78 3.13 3.51 9.53
C ALA A 78 3.46 3.05 10.97
N PRO A 79 3.67 3.96 11.96
CA PRO A 79 3.83 3.54 13.35
C PRO A 79 2.61 2.81 13.95
N LEU A 80 1.45 2.93 13.31
CA LEU A 80 0.19 2.29 13.69
C LEU A 80 -0.06 0.98 12.90
N GLY A 81 0.91 0.53 12.10
CA GLY A 81 0.82 -0.72 11.34
C GLY A 81 0.23 -0.60 9.93
N TYR A 82 0.18 0.61 9.36
CA TYR A 82 -0.26 0.84 7.98
C TYR A 82 0.89 1.38 7.12
N VAL A 83 1.54 0.52 6.34
CA VAL A 83 2.72 0.90 5.56
C VAL A 83 2.32 1.24 4.13
N VAL A 84 2.47 2.50 3.72
CA VAL A 84 2.10 3.00 2.39
C VAL A 84 3.01 2.40 1.33
N PHE A 85 2.43 1.96 0.21
CA PHE A 85 3.19 1.45 -0.94
C PHE A 85 2.69 1.94 -2.31
N ALA A 86 1.52 2.57 -2.34
CA ALA A 86 0.97 3.21 -3.53
C ALA A 86 0.08 4.39 -3.11
N THR A 87 -0.12 5.34 -4.02
CA THR A 87 -0.99 6.51 -3.79
C THR A 87 -1.84 6.84 -5.00
N THR A 88 -3.04 7.37 -4.76
CA THR A 88 -3.82 8.05 -5.80
C THR A 88 -3.08 9.32 -6.26
N PHE A 89 -3.50 9.90 -7.39
CA PHE A 89 -2.90 11.16 -7.85
C PHE A 89 -3.16 12.35 -6.89
N CYS A 90 -4.19 12.25 -6.06
CA CYS A 90 -4.54 13.23 -5.04
C CYS A 90 -3.82 13.01 -3.70
N GLY A 91 -3.11 11.89 -3.52
CA GLY A 91 -2.30 11.62 -2.34
C GLY A 91 -2.92 10.67 -1.32
N ASP A 92 -4.12 10.14 -1.57
CA ASP A 92 -4.69 9.08 -0.71
C ASP A 92 -3.87 7.80 -0.83
N ALA A 93 -3.69 7.10 0.28
CA ALA A 93 -2.67 6.08 0.43
C ALA A 93 -3.23 4.67 0.47
N TYR A 94 -2.71 3.81 -0.39
CA TYR A 94 -2.85 2.37 -0.25
C TYR A 94 -1.76 1.84 0.66
N CYS A 95 -2.17 1.13 1.70
CA CYS A 95 -1.30 0.64 2.75
C CYS A 95 -1.37 -0.88 2.85
N PHE A 96 -0.23 -1.50 3.14
CA PHE A 96 -0.20 -2.80 3.78
C PHE A 96 -0.68 -2.64 5.22
N ASP A 97 -1.77 -3.32 5.58
CA ASP A 97 -2.22 -3.42 6.96
C ASP A 97 -1.53 -4.60 7.63
N VAL A 98 -0.43 -4.32 8.34
CA VAL A 98 0.36 -5.35 9.02
C VAL A 98 -0.25 -5.78 10.36
N ASN A 99 -1.32 -5.12 10.82
CA ASN A 99 -2.09 -5.57 11.98
C ASN A 99 -2.96 -6.78 11.65
N VAL A 100 -3.32 -6.96 10.37
CA VAL A 100 -4.18 -8.06 9.89
C VAL A 100 -3.47 -8.84 8.79
N VAL A 101 -2.87 -9.97 9.16
CA VAL A 101 -2.19 -10.89 8.24
C VAL A 101 -2.93 -12.22 8.09
N SER A 102 -2.94 -12.76 6.88
CA SER A 102 -3.45 -14.10 6.62
C SER A 102 -2.59 -15.17 7.30
N PRO A 103 -3.03 -16.44 7.40
CA PRO A 103 -2.20 -17.54 7.91
C PRO A 103 -0.89 -17.75 7.13
N LYS A 104 -0.78 -17.21 5.92
CA LYS A 104 0.43 -17.24 5.09
C LYS A 104 1.33 -16.01 5.27
N GLY A 105 0.97 -15.09 6.18
CA GLY A 105 1.69 -13.85 6.44
C GLY A 105 1.49 -12.77 5.39
N GLU A 106 0.44 -12.86 4.56
CA GLU A 106 0.10 -11.82 3.58
C GLU A 106 -0.82 -10.77 4.24
N PRO A 107 -0.41 -9.49 4.28
CA PRO A 107 -1.24 -8.42 4.81
C PRO A 107 -2.35 -8.08 3.81
N ARG A 108 -3.52 -7.69 4.30
CA ARG A 108 -4.54 -7.07 3.45
C ARG A 108 -4.09 -5.68 3.00
N ILE A 109 -4.71 -5.18 1.94
CA ILE A 109 -4.52 -3.82 1.44
C ILE A 109 -5.70 -2.96 1.84
N VAL A 110 -5.41 -1.81 2.43
CA VAL A 110 -6.40 -0.80 2.81
C VAL A 110 -6.11 0.52 2.11
N LEU A 111 -7.14 1.36 1.97
CA LEU A 111 -7.06 2.72 1.48
C LEU A 111 -7.36 3.69 2.64
N ILE A 112 -6.49 4.69 2.83
CA ILE A 112 -6.60 5.71 3.87
C ILE A 112 -6.50 7.09 3.22
N SER A 113 -7.44 7.99 3.55
CA SER A 113 -7.39 9.35 3.01
C SER A 113 -6.31 10.20 3.66
N HIS A 114 -5.58 10.93 2.85
CA HIS A 114 -4.60 11.92 3.31
C HIS A 114 -5.25 13.14 3.98
N GLU A 115 -6.50 13.45 3.66
CA GLU A 115 -7.18 14.67 4.13
C GLU A 115 -7.50 14.64 5.61
N VAL A 116 -7.73 13.44 6.16
CA VAL A 116 -8.21 13.21 7.54
C VAL A 116 -7.13 12.65 8.46
N VAL A 117 -5.96 12.28 7.91
CA VAL A 117 -4.80 11.87 8.69
C VAL A 117 -4.06 13.12 9.21
N ARG A 118 -3.82 13.12 10.51
CA ARG A 118 -3.14 14.19 11.26
C ARG A 118 -2.15 13.58 12.23
N LYS A 119 -1.23 14.40 12.74
CA LYS A 119 -0.12 13.95 13.60
C LYS A 119 -0.58 13.26 14.89
N ASP A 120 -1.76 13.62 15.37
CA ASP A 120 -2.40 13.13 16.59
C ASP A 120 -3.36 11.95 16.35
N ILE A 121 -3.36 11.36 15.15
CA ILE A 121 -4.19 10.20 14.83
C ILE A 121 -3.91 9.04 15.81
N THR A 122 -4.96 8.43 16.34
CA THR A 122 -4.89 7.26 17.22
C THR A 122 -5.00 5.96 16.41
N ALA A 123 -4.57 4.85 16.99
CA ALA A 123 -4.73 3.52 16.38
C ALA A 123 -6.20 3.21 16.06
N GLU A 124 -7.12 3.48 17.00
CA GLU A 124 -8.57 3.28 16.81
C GLU A 124 -9.12 4.14 15.66
N ARG A 125 -8.69 5.39 15.56
CA ARG A 125 -9.11 6.28 14.46
C ARG A 125 -8.56 5.78 13.12
N ALA A 126 -7.29 5.38 13.09
CA ALA A 126 -6.66 4.83 11.88
C ALA A 126 -7.38 3.55 11.42
N GLU A 127 -7.72 2.65 12.34
CA GLU A 127 -8.49 1.44 12.06
C GLU A 127 -9.87 1.75 11.46
N GLY A 128 -10.59 2.72 12.02
CA GLY A 128 -11.89 3.13 11.48
C GLY A 128 -11.84 3.78 10.09
N LEU A 129 -10.70 4.38 9.73
CA LEU A 129 -10.46 5.01 8.42
C LEU A 129 -9.87 4.06 7.37
N ALA A 130 -9.25 2.96 7.79
CA ALA A 130 -8.61 1.98 6.92
C ALA A 130 -9.63 1.13 6.16
N LYS A 131 -10.09 1.61 4.99
CA LYS A 131 -11.03 0.92 4.11
C LYS A 131 -10.36 -0.28 3.43
N PRO A 132 -10.77 -1.54 3.65
CA PRO A 132 -10.19 -2.68 2.93
C PRO A 132 -10.53 -2.62 1.44
N VAL A 133 -9.52 -2.77 0.58
CA VAL A 133 -9.67 -2.74 -0.89
C VAL A 133 -9.17 -4.00 -1.59
N ALA A 134 -8.23 -4.73 -0.98
CA ALA A 134 -7.81 -6.04 -1.46
C ALA A 134 -7.37 -6.96 -0.30
N LYS A 135 -7.49 -8.26 -0.49
CA LYS A 135 -7.13 -9.27 0.53
C LYS A 135 -5.61 -9.49 0.66
N ASP A 136 -4.86 -9.17 -0.39
CA ASP A 136 -3.42 -9.32 -0.50
C ASP A 136 -2.85 -8.46 -1.65
N LEU A 137 -1.52 -8.39 -1.76
CA LEU A 137 -0.82 -7.63 -2.80
C LEU A 137 -1.13 -8.15 -4.21
N TYR A 138 -1.29 -9.45 -4.40
CA TYR A 138 -1.52 -10.02 -5.72
C TYR A 138 -2.87 -9.57 -6.27
N GLN A 139 -3.93 -9.66 -5.46
CA GLN A 139 -5.25 -9.16 -5.84
C GLN A 139 -5.21 -7.65 -6.11
N PHE A 140 -4.51 -6.86 -5.29
CA PHE A 140 -4.36 -5.43 -5.56
C PHE A 140 -3.73 -5.17 -6.93
N LEU A 141 -2.65 -5.87 -7.26
CA LEU A 141 -1.98 -5.71 -8.55
C LEU A 141 -2.84 -6.19 -9.74
N GLU A 142 -3.69 -7.22 -9.55
CA GLU A 142 -4.65 -7.63 -10.58
C GLU A 142 -5.67 -6.53 -10.87
N VAL A 143 -6.15 -5.83 -9.84
CA VAL A 143 -7.11 -4.73 -9.98
C VAL A 143 -6.43 -3.47 -10.54
N PHE A 144 -5.19 -3.19 -10.12
CA PHE A 144 -4.35 -2.12 -10.69
C PHE A 144 -4.15 -2.31 -12.19
N GLU A 145 -3.82 -3.52 -12.63
CA GLU A 145 -3.61 -3.85 -14.05
C GLU A 145 -4.87 -3.62 -14.88
N ARG A 146 -6.04 -3.89 -14.31
CA ARG A 146 -7.34 -3.68 -14.97
C ARG A 146 -7.83 -2.24 -14.93
N VAL A 147 -7.17 -1.34 -14.19
CA VAL A 147 -7.62 0.04 -13.98
C VAL A 147 -8.98 0.08 -13.27
N GLU A 148 -9.15 -0.77 -12.26
CA GLU A 148 -10.40 -0.96 -11.51
C GLU A 148 -10.22 -0.69 -10.00
N LEU A 149 -9.16 0.03 -9.60
CA LEU A 149 -8.91 0.31 -8.18
C LEU A 149 -9.97 1.25 -7.61
N ASP A 150 -10.39 0.94 -6.39
CA ASP A 150 -11.23 1.81 -5.57
C ASP A 150 -10.39 2.97 -5.04
N GLU A 151 -10.82 4.20 -5.30
CA GLU A 151 -10.17 5.44 -4.87
C GLU A 151 -11.02 6.22 -3.85
N GLU A 152 -12.19 5.70 -3.46
CA GLU A 152 -13.09 6.38 -2.53
C GLU A 152 -12.74 6.01 -1.08
N CYS A 153 -12.26 6.98 -0.31
CA CYS A 153 -11.87 6.76 1.08
C CYS A 153 -13.05 6.79 2.07
N HIS A 154 -12.81 6.23 3.26
CA HIS A 154 -13.58 6.63 4.44
C HIS A 154 -13.05 7.97 4.97
N TYR A 155 -13.92 8.97 5.08
CA TYR A 155 -13.60 10.28 5.67
C TYR A 155 -14.01 10.38 7.15
N ARG A 156 -14.79 9.42 7.62
CA ARG A 156 -15.18 9.25 9.03
C ARG A 156 -15.12 7.75 9.37
N PRO A 157 -14.70 7.38 10.58
CA PRO A 157 -14.83 6.03 11.10
C PRO A 157 -16.25 5.54 11.01
N LEU A 158 -16.37 4.25 10.79
CA LEU A 158 -17.66 3.57 10.79
C LEU A 158 -18.41 3.72 12.13
N SER A 159 -17.71 4.00 13.24
CA SER A 159 -18.29 4.30 14.55
C SER A 159 -19.03 5.65 14.62
N ASP A 160 -18.75 6.56 13.69
CA ASP A 160 -19.35 7.90 13.64
C ASP A 160 -20.59 7.93 12.73
N ALA A 161 -21.02 6.77 12.19
CA ALA A 161 -22.24 6.66 11.41
C ALA A 161 -23.46 6.81 12.33
N GLU A 162 -24.25 7.87 12.13
CA GLU A 162 -25.53 8.02 12.83
C GLU A 162 -26.44 6.83 12.52
N PRO A 163 -27.15 6.27 13.52
CA PRO A 163 -28.16 5.26 13.26
C PRO A 163 -29.21 5.85 12.31
N LEU A 164 -29.52 5.13 11.23
CA LEU A 164 -30.65 5.46 10.36
C LEU A 164 -31.91 5.55 11.22
N SER A 165 -32.52 6.74 11.21
CA SER A 165 -33.78 7.03 11.92
C SER A 165 -34.99 6.46 11.20
#